data_AF-A0A443S578-F1
#
_entry.id   AF-A0A443S578-F1
#
_cell.length_a   1.000
_cell.length_b   1.000
_cell.length_c   1.000
_cell.angle_alpha   90.00
_cell.angle_beta   90.00
_cell.angle_gamma   90.00
#
_symmetry.space_group_name_H-M   'P 1'
#
loop_
_entity.id
_entity.type
_entity.pdbx_description
1 polymer ?
#
loop_
_entity_poly.entity_id
_entity_poly.type
_entity_poly.pdbx_seq_one_letter_code
_entity_poly.pdbx_strand_id
1 'polypeptide(L)' 'MRAENRCRICFTEENQEEMFVPCACKGSMKFAHKECLINWRNESETDITSVEMAG' A
#
# COMPACT_ATOMS: atom_id res chain seq x y z
N MET A 1 15.65 -5.14 -19.17
CA MET A 1 15.04 -4.23 -18.17
C MET A 1 14.25 -5.09 -17.21
N ARG A 2 14.69 -5.23 -15.95
CA ARG A 2 13.90 -5.96 -14.95
C ARG A 2 12.80 -5.01 -14.48
N ALA A 3 11.55 -5.31 -14.83
CA ALA A 3 10.43 -4.68 -14.15
C ALA A 3 10.40 -5.28 -12.74
N GLU A 4 11.00 -4.58 -11.78
CA GLU A 4 11.00 -4.96 -10.38
C GLU A 4 9.57 -4.88 -9.85
N ASN A 5 8.99 -6.03 -9.52
CA ASN A 5 7.69 -6.12 -8.89
C ASN A 5 7.88 -5.82 -7.40
N ARG A 6 7.95 -4.53 -7.07
CA ARG A 6 8.11 -4.01 -5.70
C ARG A 6 6.79 -3.55 -5.13
N CYS A 7 6.58 -3.82 -3.84
CA CYS A 7 5.37 -3.39 -3.17
C CYS A 7 5.35 -1.86 -3.14
N ARG A 8 4.28 -1.23 -3.64
CA ARG A 8 4.16 0.23 -3.68
C ARG A 8 4.07 0.91 -2.30
N ILE A 9 3.97 0.13 -1.23
CA ILE A 9 3.79 0.60 0.15
C ILE A 9 5.11 0.53 0.91
N CYS A 10 5.72 -0.66 1.01
CA CYS A 10 6.99 -0.86 1.73
C CYS A 10 8.25 -0.82 0.83
N PHE A 11 8.10 -0.76 -0.50
CA PHE A 11 9.18 -0.74 -1.48
C PHE A 11 10.10 -1.97 -1.49
N THR A 12 9.67 -3.09 -0.90
CA THR A 12 10.42 -4.37 -0.89
C THR A 12 9.90 -5.35 -1.95
N GLU A 13 10.73 -6.33 -2.30
CA GLU A 13 10.43 -7.46 -3.19
C GLU A 13 10.23 -8.78 -2.41
N GLU A 14 10.19 -8.71 -1.09
CA GLU A 14 10.00 -9.88 -0.24
C GLU A 14 8.58 -10.43 -0.37
N ASN A 15 8.38 -11.73 -0.13
CA ASN A 15 7.03 -12.30 -0.10
C ASN A 15 6.22 -12.09 -1.39
N GLN A 16 6.87 -12.26 -2.55
CA GLN A 16 6.24 -12.06 -3.87
C GLN A 16 5.00 -12.95 -4.10
N GLU A 17 4.89 -14.08 -3.39
CA GLU A 17 3.71 -14.95 -3.40
C GLU A 17 2.46 -14.29 -2.78
N GLU A 18 2.64 -13.34 -1.87
CA GLU A 18 1.57 -12.57 -1.22
C GLU A 18 1.29 -11.23 -1.93
N MET A 19 1.94 -11.01 -3.07
CA MET A 19 1.85 -9.79 -3.84
C MET A 19 0.76 -9.87 -4.90
N PHE A 20 -0.05 -8.83 -5.02
CA PHE A 20 -1.15 -8.78 -5.99
C PHE A 20 -1.35 -7.38 -6.55
N VAL A 21 -2.24 -7.27 -7.54
CA VAL A 21 -2.55 -6.02 -8.23
C VAL A 21 -3.91 -5.50 -7.77
N PRO A 22 -3.98 -4.60 -6.75
CA PRO A 22 -5.24 -4.10 -6.22
C PRO A 22 -5.92 -3.04 -7.10
N CYS A 23 -5.23 -2.51 -8.12
CA CYS A 23 -5.74 -1.45 -9.01
C CYS A 23 -5.33 -1.67 -10.46
N ALA A 24 -6.04 -1.04 -11.39
CA ALA A 24 -5.69 -1.01 -12.82
C ALA A 24 -4.46 -0.12 -13.14
N CYS A 25 -3.64 0.20 -12.14
CA CYS A 25 -2.46 1.03 -12.28
C CYS A 25 -1.44 0.38 -13.23
N LYS A 26 -0.68 1.19 -13.97
CA LYS A 26 0.34 0.71 -14.92
C LYS A 26 1.73 0.81 -14.29
N GLY A 27 2.68 0.01 -14.80
CA GLY A 27 4.08 0.01 -14.33
C GLY A 27 4.31 -0.79 -13.05
N SER A 28 5.42 -0.53 -12.37
CA SER A 28 5.83 -1.22 -11.12
C SER A 28 4.97 -0.86 -9.91
N MET A 29 4.32 0.31 -9.91
CA MET A 29 3.43 0.77 -8.82
C MET A 29 2.11 -0.01 -8.72
N LYS A 30 1.87 -0.96 -9.62
CA LYS A 30 0.62 -1.76 -9.62
C LYS A 30 0.61 -2.87 -8.57
N PHE A 31 1.75 -3.20 -7.97
CA PHE A 31 1.86 -4.32 -7.05
C PHE A 31 1.86 -3.89 -5.58
N ALA A 32 1.23 -4.68 -4.71
CA ALA A 32 1.27 -4.51 -3.26
C ALA A 32 1.21 -5.86 -2.55
N HIS A 33 1.85 -5.98 -1.38
CA HIS A 33 1.62 -7.11 -0.48
C HIS A 33 0.21 -7.01 0.12
N LYS A 34 -0.42 -8.16 0.34
CA LYS A 34 -1.71 -8.28 1.03
C LYS A 34 -1.68 -7.62 2.41
N GLU A 35 -0.68 -7.94 3.23
CA GLU A 35 -0.55 -7.38 4.58
C GLU A 35 -0.35 -5.86 4.56
N CYS A 36 0.57 -5.36 3.73
CA CYS A 36 0.80 -3.91 3.62
C CYS A 36 -0.47 -3.15 3.22
N LEU A 37 -1.31 -3.71 2.33
CA LEU A 37 -2.56 -3.06 1.94
C LEU A 37 -3.61 -3.09 3.06
N ILE A 38 -3.68 -4.18 3.82
CA ILE A 38 -4.59 -4.30 4.97
C ILE A 38 -4.18 -3.32 6.07
N ASN A 39 -2.88 -3.28 6.42
CA ASN A 39 -2.37 -2.37 7.44
C ASN A 39 -2.60 -0.91 7.03
N TRP A 40 -2.26 -0.54 5.79
CA TRP A 40 -2.52 0.81 5.28
C TRP A 40 -4.00 1.20 5.35
N ARG A 41 -4.93 0.27 5.06
CA ARG A 41 -6.37 0.52 5.21
C ARG A 41 -6.73 0.78 6.68
N ASN A 42 -6.25 -0.05 7.59
CA ASN A 42 -6.58 0.05 9.01
C ASN A 42 -5.94 1.30 9.65
N GLU A 43 -4.74 1.69 9.22
CA GLU A 43 -4.07 2.91 9.68
C GLU A 43 -4.86 4.18 9.31
N SER A 44 -5.58 4.16 8.17
CA SER A 44 -6.41 5.30 7.74
C SER A 44 -7.63 5.58 8.64
N GLU A 45 -7.96 4.68 9.57
CA GLU A 45 -9.02 4.91 10.57
C GLU A 45 -8.52 5.72 11.79
N THR A 46 -7.20 5.88 11.94
CA THR A 46 -6.60 6.50 13.14
C THR A 46 -6.19 7.97 12.95
N ASP A 47 -6.31 8.52 11.73
CA ASP A 47 -5.90 9.91 11.40
C ASP A 47 -7.08 10.78 10.94
N ILE A 48 -8.25 10.65 11.57
CA ILE A 48 -9.40 11.56 11.34
C ILE A 48 -9.87 12.31 12.60
N THR A 49 -9.14 12.22 13.72
CA THR A 49 -9.46 12.98 14.95
C THR A 49 -8.47 14.10 15.28
N SER A 50 -7.77 14.64 14.28
CA SER A 50 -6.99 15.89 14.44
C SER A 50 -7.67 17.10 13.78
N VAL A 51 -8.98 17.03 13.49
CA VAL A 51 -9.78 18.27 13.37
C VAL A 51 -10.19 18.69 14.78
N GLU A 52 -9.27 19.36 15.47
CA GLU A 52 -9.61 20.07 16.69
C GLU A 52 -10.69 21.11 16.39
N MET A 53 -11.69 21.11 17.25
CA MET A 53 -12.76 22.08 17.33
C MET A 53 -12.15 23.46 17.63
N ALA A 54 -12.03 24.32 16.62
CA ALA A 54 -11.92 25.75 16.86
C ALA A 54 -13.34 26.30 17.13
N GLY A 55 -13.76 26.17 18.39
CA GLY A 55 -14.74 27.07 19.00
C GLY A 55 -14.06 28.32 19.52
#